data_AF-A0AAN7AN48-F1
#
_entry.id   AF-A0AAN7AN48-F1
#
_cell.length_a   1.000
_cell.length_b   1.000
_cell.length_c   1.000
_cell.angle_alpha   90.00
_cell.angle_beta   90.00
_cell.angle_gamma   90.00
#
_symmetry.space_group_name_H-M   'P 1'
#
loop_
_entity.id
_entity.type
_entity.pdbx_description
1 polymer ?
#
loop_
_entity_poly.entity_id
_entity_poly.type
_entity_poly.pdbx_seq_one_letter_code
_entity_poly.pdbx_strand_id
1 'polypeptide(L)'
;MAPVKKDKYFHPYYHSPLRLISNSPLKPRTAGDAESEPPSQNTHEGDSQHSVSDADIDQDNNSEYSLPPDQPVNRRLFQPPLQPHPAENRAARTDPHLNQQQLDRRLGLPPTYHPQQAMDLPTQLQTSLRTQSLPLPSLSFLTALSTARNPPPPLASLLATARSRILASDLTSPGLLDPSYVTSHSFPSQPEISSPNIPERKLASDTIVQILDIENLSKSRWEQVEELEAIARGEEKRGREIVRLPTAAGEDNDNENENGVGTGTQFPTQASAQHREREGNKDRNSTHKLLLQDCQGQTVYGIELKRVDRIGITTTFIGEKMLLKTGTVVARGTVMLEPATCFVLGGKVEAWNKAWLEGRLARLREVAEGGGH
;
A
#
# COMPACT_ATOMS: atom_id res chain seq x y z
N MET A 1 -3.22 14.60 -55.32
CA MET A 1 -3.55 14.51 -53.88
C MET A 1 -2.74 13.38 -53.30
N ALA A 2 -1.75 13.69 -52.45
CA ALA A 2 -0.80 12.73 -51.87
C ALA A 2 -1.25 12.33 -50.44
N PRO A 3 -0.90 11.13 -49.95
CA PRO A 3 -1.27 10.70 -48.61
C PRO A 3 -0.24 11.21 -47.56
N VAL A 4 -0.75 11.83 -46.50
CA VAL A 4 0.03 12.26 -45.33
C VAL A 4 0.30 11.06 -44.43
N LYS A 5 1.56 10.94 -44.03
CA LYS A 5 2.14 9.83 -43.27
C LYS A 5 1.78 9.92 -41.78
N LYS A 6 1.76 8.72 -41.19
CA LYS A 6 1.64 8.38 -39.77
C LYS A 6 2.55 9.24 -38.89
N ASP A 7 1.98 9.78 -37.81
CA ASP A 7 2.75 10.27 -36.67
C ASP A 7 2.63 9.36 -35.45
N LYS A 8 3.75 9.32 -34.75
CA LYS A 8 4.23 8.32 -33.79
C LYS A 8 3.47 8.40 -32.47
N TYR A 9 3.09 7.24 -31.95
CA TYR A 9 2.67 7.08 -30.56
C TYR A 9 3.86 7.38 -29.63
N PHE A 10 3.67 8.40 -28.80
CA PHE A 10 4.58 8.79 -27.74
C PHE A 10 4.24 7.96 -26.49
N HIS A 11 5.12 7.02 -26.12
CA HIS A 11 5.04 6.29 -24.85
C HIS A 11 5.61 7.15 -23.71
N PRO A 12 4.90 7.35 -22.58
CA PRO A 12 5.54 7.74 -21.34
C PRO A 12 5.94 6.47 -20.57
N TYR A 13 7.20 6.06 -20.73
CA TYR A 13 7.87 5.26 -19.71
C TYR A 13 7.99 6.12 -18.45
N TYR A 14 7.53 5.59 -17.31
CA TYR A 14 7.82 6.17 -16.00
C TYR A 14 9.31 5.97 -15.67
N HIS A 15 10.16 6.87 -16.18
CA HIS A 15 11.45 7.16 -15.57
C HIS A 15 11.33 8.45 -14.78
N SER A 16 11.39 8.36 -13.46
CA SER A 16 11.71 9.52 -12.61
C SER A 16 13.22 9.72 -12.61
N PRO A 17 13.76 10.89 -13.01
CA PRO A 17 15.15 11.22 -12.75
C PRO A 17 15.29 12.17 -11.54
N LEU A 18 16.53 12.20 -11.04
CA LEU A 18 17.17 13.17 -10.13
C LEU A 18 17.36 12.75 -8.67
N ARG A 19 18.48 12.07 -8.41
CA ARG A 19 19.34 12.42 -7.27
C ARG A 19 20.50 13.26 -7.79
N LEU A 20 20.56 14.53 -7.37
CA LEU A 20 21.79 15.32 -7.41
C LEU A 20 22.81 14.67 -6.48
N ILE A 21 23.95 14.25 -7.02
CA ILE A 21 25.15 13.96 -6.24
C ILE A 21 26.08 15.16 -6.37
N SER A 22 26.46 15.66 -5.20
CA SER A 22 27.40 16.74 -4.91
C SER A 22 28.73 16.63 -5.67
N ASN A 23 29.13 17.74 -6.29
CA ASN A 23 30.47 17.99 -6.82
C ASN A 23 31.53 18.09 -5.71
N SER A 24 32.71 17.50 -5.94
CA SER A 24 34.04 17.98 -5.51
C SER A 24 35.16 17.06 -6.04
N PRO A 25 36.42 17.55 -6.17
CA PRO A 25 37.05 17.69 -7.50
C PRO A 25 38.15 16.68 -7.87
N LEU A 26 38.41 16.69 -9.18
CA LEU A 26 39.45 16.01 -9.96
C LEU A 26 40.88 16.21 -9.47
N LYS A 27 41.68 15.13 -9.58
CA LYS A 27 43.14 15.13 -9.58
C LYS A 27 43.60 14.60 -10.96
N PRO A 28 44.54 15.26 -11.67
CA PRO A 28 44.91 14.84 -13.02
C PRO A 28 45.96 13.71 -12.99
N ARG A 29 45.81 12.74 -13.88
CA ARG A 29 46.89 11.80 -14.23
C ARG A 29 47.08 11.75 -15.75
N THR A 30 48.35 11.66 -16.07
CA THR A 30 49.06 11.98 -17.30
C THR A 30 48.85 10.98 -18.43
N ALA A 31 49.03 11.51 -19.64
CA ALA A 31 49.05 10.82 -20.92
C ALA A 31 50.29 9.93 -21.13
N GLY A 32 50.17 9.04 -22.12
CA GLY A 32 51.22 8.24 -22.74
C GLY A 32 50.89 6.75 -22.65
N ASP A 33 51.05 5.91 -23.66
CA ASP A 33 51.32 6.02 -25.10
C ASP A 33 51.21 4.59 -25.64
N ALA A 34 50.91 4.48 -26.94
CA ALA A 34 51.34 3.43 -27.88
C ALA A 34 50.88 1.95 -27.77
N GLU A 35 50.38 1.46 -28.93
CA GLU A 35 50.66 0.17 -29.60
C GLU A 35 50.21 -1.14 -28.88
N SER A 36 49.62 -2.17 -29.49
CA SER A 36 49.71 -2.76 -30.83
C SER A 36 48.69 -3.93 -30.92
N GLU A 37 48.13 -4.17 -32.10
CA GLU A 37 47.50 -5.44 -32.54
C GLU A 37 48.58 -6.48 -32.92
N PRO A 38 48.29 -7.73 -33.37
CA PRO A 38 47.32 -8.79 -33.00
C PRO A 38 48.13 -10.14 -32.82
N PRO A 39 47.73 -11.41 -33.15
CA PRO A 39 46.46 -12.02 -33.60
C PRO A 39 46.07 -13.43 -33.03
N SER A 40 44.83 -13.83 -33.35
CA SER A 40 44.34 -15.16 -33.79
C SER A 40 44.48 -16.47 -32.97
N GLN A 41 43.47 -17.33 -33.20
CA GLN A 41 43.36 -18.80 -33.07
C GLN A 41 42.66 -19.31 -31.80
N ASN A 42 41.90 -20.40 -31.78
CA ASN A 42 41.11 -21.23 -32.71
C ASN A 42 40.54 -22.36 -31.82
N THR A 43 39.41 -22.99 -32.17
CA THR A 43 38.90 -24.30 -31.67
C THR A 43 38.49 -24.37 -30.17
N HIS A 44 37.51 -25.17 -29.71
CA HIS A 44 37.11 -26.52 -30.11
C HIS A 44 35.68 -26.85 -29.63
N GLU A 45 34.99 -27.66 -30.43
CA GLU A 45 33.74 -28.36 -30.14
C GLU A 45 33.90 -29.38 -28.99
N GLY A 46 32.80 -29.69 -28.30
CA GLY A 46 32.79 -30.65 -27.20
C GLY A 46 31.39 -31.10 -26.83
N ASP A 47 30.80 -31.88 -27.73
CA ASP A 47 29.57 -32.65 -27.57
C ASP A 47 29.78 -33.77 -26.54
N SER A 48 28.84 -33.98 -25.61
CA SER A 48 28.77 -35.22 -24.80
C SER A 48 27.37 -35.40 -24.22
N GLN A 49 26.61 -36.21 -24.94
CA GLN A 49 25.43 -36.92 -24.48
C GLN A 49 25.81 -37.91 -23.37
N HIS A 50 25.04 -37.95 -22.29
CA HIS A 50 24.89 -39.17 -21.49
C HIS A 50 23.45 -39.30 -20.99
N SER A 51 22.73 -40.17 -21.68
CA SER A 51 21.57 -40.91 -21.22
C SER A 51 21.99 -41.93 -20.13
N VAL A 52 21.06 -42.26 -19.23
CA VAL A 52 20.61 -43.64 -18.88
C VAL A 52 19.97 -43.67 -17.47
N SER A 53 18.80 -44.34 -17.43
CA SER A 53 18.06 -45.01 -16.33
C SER A 53 17.54 -44.16 -15.17
N ASP A 54 16.22 -43.98 -14.96
CA ASP A 54 15.15 -44.98 -14.71
C ASP A 54 15.51 -46.04 -13.67
N ALA A 55 15.10 -45.79 -12.42
CA ALA A 55 14.93 -46.81 -11.40
C ALA A 55 13.74 -46.43 -10.52
N ASP A 56 12.64 -47.15 -10.75
CA ASP A 56 11.48 -47.29 -9.89
C ASP A 56 11.90 -47.82 -8.51
N ILE A 57 11.49 -47.15 -7.43
CA ILE A 57 11.36 -47.76 -6.10
C ILE A 57 9.96 -47.43 -5.58
N ASP A 58 9.17 -48.49 -5.56
CA ASP A 58 7.84 -48.58 -4.97
C ASP A 58 7.95 -49.09 -3.52
N GLN A 59 6.89 -48.78 -2.76
CA GLN A 59 6.39 -49.49 -1.58
C GLN A 59 6.88 -49.12 -0.16
N ASP A 60 5.91 -48.52 0.54
CA ASP A 60 5.31 -49.00 1.79
C ASP A 60 6.19 -49.12 3.04
N ASN A 61 5.97 -48.19 3.98
CA ASN A 61 5.90 -48.62 5.38
C ASN A 61 4.93 -47.80 6.21
N ASN A 62 3.77 -48.40 6.39
CA ASN A 62 2.71 -48.04 7.32
C ASN A 62 3.12 -48.55 8.72
N SER A 63 3.27 -47.67 9.71
CA SER A 63 3.30 -48.06 11.13
C SER A 63 2.46 -47.12 11.98
N GLU A 64 1.20 -47.50 12.00
CA GLU A 64 0.18 -47.34 13.03
C GLU A 64 0.77 -47.41 14.47
N TYR A 65 0.65 -46.33 15.23
CA TYR A 65 0.77 -46.35 16.69
C TYR A 65 -0.53 -45.82 17.31
N SER A 66 -1.29 -46.77 17.88
CA SER A 66 -2.43 -46.54 18.75
C SER A 66 -2.00 -46.12 20.16
N LEU A 67 -2.85 -45.27 20.76
CA LEU A 67 -2.80 -44.65 22.09
C LEU A 67 -2.84 -45.67 23.25
N PRO A 68 -2.54 -45.22 24.49
CA PRO A 68 -3.61 -45.18 25.49
C PRO A 68 -3.62 -43.94 26.44
N PRO A 69 -4.68 -43.77 27.27
CA PRO A 69 -5.14 -42.47 27.78
C PRO A 69 -4.86 -42.17 29.26
N ASP A 70 -5.19 -40.93 29.64
CA ASP A 70 -5.52 -40.38 30.97
C ASP A 70 -4.52 -40.54 32.14
N GLN A 71 -4.11 -39.40 32.74
CA GLN A 71 -4.40 -39.07 34.15
C GLN A 71 -4.08 -37.58 34.49
N PRO A 72 -4.84 -36.96 35.41
CA PRO A 72 -4.76 -35.53 35.72
C PRO A 72 -3.65 -35.21 36.74
N VAL A 73 -2.78 -34.25 36.44
CA VAL A 73 -1.76 -33.77 37.38
C VAL A 73 -2.28 -32.59 38.19
N ASN A 74 -2.32 -32.80 39.50
CA ASN A 74 -2.65 -31.87 40.58
C ASN A 74 -2.09 -30.45 40.43
N ARG A 75 -2.98 -29.45 40.48
CA ARG A 75 -2.64 -28.07 40.88
C ARG A 75 -2.11 -28.08 42.32
N ARG A 76 -0.81 -27.84 42.49
CA ARG A 76 -0.25 -27.38 43.77
C ARG A 76 0.01 -25.88 43.70
N LEU A 77 -0.69 -25.17 44.58
CA LEU A 77 -0.42 -23.80 45.00
C LEU A 77 1.03 -23.70 45.48
N PHE A 78 1.84 -22.89 44.81
CA PHE A 78 3.10 -22.40 45.35
C PHE A 78 2.82 -21.10 46.09
N GLN A 79 2.82 -21.18 47.43
CA GLN A 79 3.08 -20.05 48.31
C GLN A 79 4.56 -19.66 48.21
N PRO A 80 4.91 -18.36 48.17
CA PRO A 80 6.27 -17.92 48.43
C PRO A 80 6.56 -17.88 49.95
N PRO A 81 7.83 -18.10 50.36
CA PRO A 81 8.21 -18.21 51.75
C PRO A 81 8.31 -16.85 52.47
N LEU A 82 7.88 -16.86 53.73
CA LEU A 82 8.16 -15.87 54.76
C LEU A 82 9.66 -15.81 55.07
N GLN A 83 10.22 -14.60 55.09
CA GLN A 83 11.51 -14.29 55.71
C GLN A 83 11.49 -12.89 56.36
N PRO A 84 12.41 -12.63 57.31
CA PRO A 84 12.08 -12.07 58.62
C PRO A 84 12.30 -10.56 58.76
N HIS A 85 11.62 -9.99 59.76
CA HIS A 85 11.91 -8.69 60.35
C HIS A 85 13.38 -8.55 60.78
N PRO A 86 13.97 -7.37 60.58
CA PRO A 86 14.86 -6.79 61.57
C PRO A 86 14.29 -5.49 62.15
N ALA A 87 14.81 -5.21 63.33
CA ALA A 87 14.27 -4.39 64.38
C ALA A 87 14.25 -2.89 64.12
N GLU A 88 13.42 -2.25 64.94
CA GLU A 88 13.29 -0.83 65.22
C GLU A 88 14.63 -0.08 65.27
N ASN A 89 14.71 1.01 64.52
CA ASN A 89 15.57 2.14 64.88
C ASN A 89 14.73 3.42 64.84
N ARG A 90 14.40 3.87 66.05
CA ARG A 90 13.62 5.06 66.37
C ARG A 90 14.57 6.24 66.47
N ALA A 91 14.69 7.05 65.42
CA ALA A 91 15.28 8.39 65.51
C ALA A 91 14.84 9.29 64.35
N ALA A 92 14.43 10.52 64.72
CA ALA A 92 14.30 11.72 63.89
C ALA A 92 13.27 11.71 62.72
N ARG A 93 12.01 12.01 63.08
CA ARG A 93 11.07 12.69 62.17
C ARG A 93 11.53 14.14 61.98
N THR A 94 11.91 14.49 60.76
CA THR A 94 11.86 15.86 60.24
C THR A 94 11.26 15.78 58.85
N ASP A 95 9.99 16.15 58.74
CA ASP A 95 9.26 16.33 57.48
C ASP A 95 9.79 17.57 56.74
N PRO A 96 10.32 17.47 55.49
CA PRO A 96 10.61 18.64 54.68
C PRO A 96 9.51 18.86 53.62
N HIS A 97 8.26 18.53 53.93
CA HIS A 97 7.11 18.90 53.11
C HIS A 97 6.27 19.98 53.82
N LEU A 98 6.97 21.05 54.23
CA LEU A 98 6.30 22.32 54.48
C LEU A 98 5.90 22.89 53.11
N ASN A 99 4.65 22.62 52.80
CA ASN A 99 3.87 23.07 51.67
C ASN A 99 4.29 24.47 51.17
N GLN A 100 5.05 24.53 50.07
CA GLN A 100 5.50 25.77 49.43
C GLN A 100 4.31 26.71 49.10
N GLN A 101 3.12 26.14 48.88
CA GLN A 101 1.86 26.88 48.71
C GLN A 101 1.40 27.68 49.94
N GLN A 102 1.87 27.36 51.15
CA GLN A 102 1.52 28.10 52.37
C GLN A 102 2.44 29.31 52.60
N LEU A 103 3.63 29.34 52.00
CA LEU A 103 4.55 30.50 52.05
C LEU A 103 4.12 31.60 51.08
N ASP A 104 3.59 31.26 49.90
CA ASP A 104 3.13 32.25 48.91
C ASP A 104 1.90 33.05 49.36
N ARG A 105 1.06 32.49 50.25
CA ARG A 105 -0.09 33.22 50.82
C ARG A 105 0.28 34.33 51.81
N ARG A 106 1.52 34.36 52.33
CA ARG A 106 1.96 35.38 53.30
C ARG A 106 2.55 36.64 52.67
N LEU A 107 2.86 36.63 51.37
CA LEU A 107 3.54 37.75 50.70
C LEU A 107 2.61 38.63 49.86
N GLY A 108 1.30 38.37 49.81
CA GLY A 108 0.34 39.23 49.10
C GLY A 108 0.64 39.39 47.60
N LEU A 109 1.43 38.49 47.02
CA LEU A 109 1.70 38.49 45.59
C LEU A 109 0.51 37.89 44.86
N PRO A 110 0.03 38.51 43.77
CA PRO A 110 -1.08 37.97 43.00
C PRO A 110 -0.71 36.57 42.50
N PRO A 111 -1.66 35.61 42.43
CA PRO A 111 -1.40 34.33 41.82
C PRO A 111 -0.90 34.61 40.40
N THR A 112 0.35 34.27 40.13
CA THR A 112 0.89 34.23 38.77
C THR A 112 0.04 33.21 38.03
N TYR A 113 -0.95 33.71 37.29
CA TYR A 113 -1.63 32.96 36.27
C TYR A 113 -0.55 32.51 35.29
N HIS A 114 -0.09 31.27 35.41
CA HIS A 114 0.46 30.58 34.28
C HIS A 114 -0.73 30.42 33.31
N PRO A 115 -0.74 31.12 32.16
CA PRO A 115 -1.73 30.80 31.15
C PRO A 115 -1.53 29.32 30.84
N GLN A 116 -2.55 28.48 31.10
CA GLN A 116 -2.61 27.18 30.45
C GLN A 116 -2.42 27.47 28.96
N GLN A 117 -1.27 27.07 28.41
CA GLN A 117 -1.00 27.21 26.99
C GLN A 117 -2.18 26.56 26.27
N ALA A 118 -3.04 27.39 25.68
CA ALA A 118 -4.06 26.90 24.78
C ALA A 118 -3.32 26.09 23.73
N MET A 119 -3.60 24.79 23.67
CA MET A 119 -2.97 23.89 22.69
C MET A 119 -3.16 24.50 21.30
N ASP A 120 -2.06 24.67 20.58
CA ASP A 120 -2.11 25.18 19.22
C ASP A 120 -2.94 24.23 18.33
N LEU A 121 -3.78 24.81 17.47
CA LEU A 121 -4.79 24.05 16.70
C LEU A 121 -4.17 22.95 15.82
N PRO A 122 -3.05 23.18 15.10
CA PRO A 122 -2.33 22.12 14.39
C PRO A 122 -1.85 20.98 15.31
N THR A 123 -1.37 21.27 16.51
CA THR A 123 -0.95 20.25 17.49
C THR A 123 -2.14 19.45 17.99
N GLN A 124 -3.30 20.10 18.21
CA GLN A 124 -4.54 19.43 18.57
C GLN A 124 -5.03 18.48 17.47
N LEU A 125 -4.95 18.91 16.20
CA LEU A 125 -5.25 18.07 15.03
C LEU A 125 -4.32 16.86 14.95
N GLN A 126 -3.01 17.08 15.09
CA GLN A 126 -2.02 16.01 15.00
C GLN A 126 -2.23 14.95 16.08
N THR A 127 -2.49 15.39 17.33
CA THR A 127 -2.77 14.51 18.47
C THR A 127 -4.01 13.65 18.21
N SER A 128 -5.07 14.27 17.65
CA SER A 128 -6.31 13.56 17.33
C SER A 128 -6.10 12.52 16.22
N LEU A 129 -5.36 12.87 15.16
CA LEU A 129 -5.11 11.97 14.02
C LEU A 129 -4.22 10.77 14.38
N ARG A 130 -3.30 10.93 15.34
CA ARG A 130 -2.44 9.83 15.83
C ARG A 130 -3.23 8.62 16.33
N THR A 131 -4.45 8.84 16.82
CA THR A 131 -5.33 7.78 17.33
C THR A 131 -6.08 7.00 16.24
N GLN A 132 -6.01 7.41 14.96
CA GLN A 132 -6.90 6.92 13.90
C GLN A 132 -6.30 5.89 12.93
N SER A 133 -5.16 5.26 13.23
CA SER A 133 -4.46 4.32 12.31
C SER A 133 -4.26 4.88 10.90
N LEU A 134 -3.94 6.17 10.81
CA LEU A 134 -3.66 6.90 9.58
C LEU A 134 -2.19 7.34 9.54
N PRO A 135 -1.63 7.61 8.35
CA PRO A 135 -0.32 8.24 8.25
C PRO A 135 -0.31 9.55 9.03
N LEU A 136 0.72 9.77 9.86
CA LEU A 136 0.80 10.98 10.66
C LEU A 136 1.22 12.17 9.78
N PRO A 137 0.33 13.17 9.57
CA PRO A 137 0.70 14.33 8.77
C PRO A 137 1.70 15.24 9.51
N SER A 138 2.46 16.01 8.73
CA SER A 138 3.38 17.01 9.24
C SER A 138 2.62 18.19 9.87
N LEU A 139 3.28 18.91 10.79
CA LEU A 139 2.73 20.14 11.34
C LEU A 139 2.54 21.22 10.26
N SER A 140 3.45 21.32 9.28
CA SER A 140 3.32 22.31 8.20
C SER A 140 2.07 22.08 7.34
N PHE A 141 1.75 20.81 7.03
CA PHE A 141 0.52 20.45 6.36
C PHE A 141 -0.73 20.85 7.17
N LEU A 142 -0.72 20.56 8.47
CA LEU A 142 -1.85 20.88 9.36
C LEU A 142 -2.02 22.38 9.58
N THR A 143 -0.92 23.13 9.70
CA THR A 143 -0.93 24.59 9.77
C THR A 143 -1.56 25.17 8.51
N ALA A 144 -1.10 24.75 7.32
CA ALA A 144 -1.66 25.21 6.05
C ALA A 144 -3.16 24.88 5.93
N LEU A 145 -3.61 23.73 6.45
CA LEU A 145 -5.02 23.38 6.49
C LEU A 145 -5.82 24.29 7.44
N SER A 146 -5.28 24.58 8.62
CA SER A 146 -5.95 25.40 9.65
C SER A 146 -6.06 26.87 9.26
N THR A 147 -5.07 27.41 8.54
CA THR A 147 -5.03 28.84 8.14
C THR A 147 -5.65 29.09 6.77
N ALA A 148 -6.09 28.05 6.05
CA ALA A 148 -6.70 28.17 4.74
C ALA A 148 -7.99 29.02 4.73
N ARG A 149 -8.67 29.16 5.88
CA ARG A 149 -9.88 29.98 6.04
C ARG A 149 -9.79 30.77 7.35
N ASN A 150 -10.33 31.98 7.35
CA ASN A 150 -10.45 32.81 8.55
C ASN A 150 -11.91 33.28 8.70
N PRO A 151 -12.61 32.92 9.80
CA PRO A 151 -12.15 32.06 10.90
C PRO A 151 -11.93 30.59 10.47
N PRO A 152 -11.11 29.82 11.21
CA PRO A 152 -10.88 28.42 10.92
C PRO A 152 -12.18 27.60 11.07
N PRO A 153 -12.40 26.58 10.23
CA PRO A 153 -13.53 25.67 10.38
C PRO A 153 -13.50 24.92 11.73
N PRO A 154 -14.63 24.34 12.16
CA PRO A 154 -14.67 23.49 13.36
C PRO A 154 -13.66 22.33 13.28
N LEU A 155 -13.13 21.91 14.44
CA LEU A 155 -12.12 20.86 14.54
C LEU A 155 -12.52 19.57 13.81
N ALA A 156 -13.78 19.14 13.93
CA ALA A 156 -14.27 17.94 13.26
C ALA A 156 -14.17 18.04 11.72
N SER A 157 -14.48 19.21 11.15
CA SER A 157 -14.35 19.47 9.71
C SER A 157 -12.90 19.47 9.26
N LEU A 158 -12.00 20.03 10.09
CA LEU A 158 -10.56 20.00 9.83
C LEU A 158 -10.00 18.57 9.89
N LEU A 159 -10.41 17.77 10.86
CA LEU A 159 -10.02 16.35 10.96
C LEU A 159 -10.49 15.54 9.75
N ALA A 160 -11.76 15.69 9.36
CA ALA A 160 -12.31 15.02 8.18
C ALA A 160 -11.55 15.44 6.92
N THR A 161 -11.24 16.73 6.77
CA THR A 161 -10.48 17.24 5.63
C THR A 161 -9.04 16.73 5.63
N ALA A 162 -8.36 16.73 6.77
CA ALA A 162 -7.01 16.20 6.90
C ALA A 162 -6.97 14.72 6.51
N ARG A 163 -7.88 13.90 7.06
CA ARG A 163 -8.02 12.48 6.71
C ARG A 163 -8.25 12.29 5.22
N SER A 164 -9.21 13.01 4.64
CA SER A 164 -9.53 12.90 3.22
C SER A 164 -8.34 13.24 2.33
N ARG A 165 -7.60 14.32 2.67
CA ARG A 165 -6.43 14.74 1.91
C ARG A 165 -5.30 13.73 1.99
N ILE A 166 -4.97 13.23 3.18
CA ILE A 166 -3.91 12.21 3.36
C ILE A 166 -4.23 10.94 2.55
N LEU A 167 -5.48 10.47 2.62
CA LEU A 167 -5.89 9.28 1.87
C LEU A 167 -5.89 9.51 0.35
N ALA A 168 -6.07 10.74 -0.12
CA ALA A 168 -6.06 11.11 -1.53
C ALA A 168 -4.68 11.54 -2.08
N SER A 169 -3.68 11.72 -1.22
CA SER A 169 -2.34 12.15 -1.60
C SER A 169 -1.38 10.96 -1.82
N ASP A 170 -0.33 11.19 -2.59
CA ASP A 170 0.83 10.31 -2.65
C ASP A 170 1.61 10.42 -1.32
N LEU A 171 1.80 9.29 -0.61
CA LEU A 171 2.48 9.27 0.69
C LEU A 171 3.96 9.66 0.62
N THR A 172 4.57 9.64 -0.56
CA THR A 172 5.95 10.08 -0.78
C THR A 172 6.08 11.59 -0.99
N SER A 173 4.94 12.31 -1.04
CA SER A 173 4.91 13.77 -1.24
C SER A 173 5.70 14.50 -0.14
N PRO A 174 6.72 15.29 -0.49
CA PRO A 174 7.52 16.02 0.49
C PRO A 174 6.66 16.94 1.38
N GLY A 175 6.88 16.87 2.69
CA GLY A 175 6.17 17.71 3.65
C GLY A 175 4.72 17.29 3.94
N LEU A 176 4.20 16.22 3.34
CA LEU A 176 2.88 15.68 3.70
C LEU A 176 2.89 15.02 5.08
N LEU A 177 3.88 14.13 5.31
CA LEU A 177 3.99 13.31 6.50
C LEU A 177 5.06 13.82 7.46
N ASP A 178 4.91 13.49 8.73
CA ASP A 178 5.91 13.76 9.75
C ASP A 178 7.19 12.91 9.49
N PRO A 179 8.40 13.51 9.45
CA PRO A 179 9.63 12.76 9.16
C PRO A 179 9.89 11.60 10.12
N SER A 180 9.57 11.76 11.41
CA SER A 180 9.77 10.70 12.41
C SER A 180 8.81 9.53 12.20
N TYR A 181 7.60 9.81 11.70
CA TYR A 181 6.64 8.80 11.27
C TYR A 181 7.18 8.01 10.08
N VAL A 182 7.68 8.72 9.06
CA VAL A 182 8.24 8.10 7.84
C VAL A 182 9.42 7.17 8.19
N THR A 183 10.28 7.53 9.14
CA THR A 183 11.39 6.64 9.55
C THR A 183 10.93 5.39 10.30
N SER A 184 9.86 5.48 11.10
CA SER A 184 9.43 4.38 12.00
C SER A 184 8.37 3.44 11.39
N HIS A 185 7.63 3.89 10.37
CA HIS A 185 6.49 3.17 9.78
C HIS A 185 6.70 2.87 8.28
N SER A 186 7.95 2.77 7.84
CA SER A 186 8.36 2.35 6.49
C SER A 186 8.99 0.96 6.53
N PHE A 187 9.14 0.35 5.35
CA PHE A 187 9.83 -0.92 5.23
C PHE A 187 11.30 -0.81 5.68
N PRO A 188 11.87 -1.89 6.23
CA PRO A 188 13.28 -1.92 6.60
C PRO A 188 14.15 -1.75 5.35
N SER A 189 15.04 -0.76 5.39
CA SER A 189 15.97 -0.50 4.29
C SER A 189 17.06 -1.56 4.15
N GLN A 190 17.41 -2.25 5.24
CA GLN A 190 18.39 -3.33 5.27
C GLN A 190 17.98 -4.44 6.28
N PRO A 191 18.00 -5.73 5.88
CA PRO A 191 18.02 -6.16 4.48
C PRO A 191 16.75 -5.69 3.77
N GLU A 192 16.87 -5.40 2.46
CA GLU A 192 15.79 -4.89 1.63
C GLU A 192 14.56 -5.80 1.71
N ILE A 193 13.38 -5.20 1.82
CA ILE A 193 12.12 -5.93 1.99
C ILE A 193 11.79 -6.85 0.81
N SER A 194 12.25 -6.50 -0.39
CA SER A 194 12.06 -7.23 -1.65
C SER A 194 13.06 -8.37 -1.87
N SER A 195 14.00 -8.58 -0.92
CA SER A 195 15.08 -9.56 -1.10
C SER A 195 14.54 -11.00 -1.16
N PRO A 196 14.77 -11.74 -2.26
CA PRO A 196 14.29 -13.12 -2.41
C PRO A 196 15.11 -14.14 -1.59
N ASN A 197 16.29 -13.73 -1.10
CA ASN A 197 17.21 -14.57 -0.34
C ASN A 197 16.75 -14.82 1.10
N ILE A 198 15.79 -14.05 1.59
CA ILE A 198 15.19 -14.23 2.91
C ILE A 198 13.95 -15.10 2.76
N PRO A 199 13.94 -16.34 3.30
CA PRO A 199 12.80 -17.23 3.14
C PRO A 199 11.51 -16.62 3.69
N GLU A 200 11.58 -16.09 4.90
CA GLU A 200 10.46 -15.48 5.61
C GLU A 200 10.97 -14.46 6.63
N ARG A 201 10.25 -13.35 6.77
CA ARG A 201 10.37 -12.40 7.89
C ARG A 201 9.01 -11.81 8.23
N LYS A 202 8.88 -11.27 9.44
CA LYS A 202 7.71 -10.52 9.87
C LYS A 202 8.01 -9.03 9.94
N LEU A 203 7.05 -8.18 9.59
CA LEU A 203 7.16 -6.73 9.78
C LEU A 203 7.24 -6.41 11.28
N ALA A 204 8.20 -5.56 11.65
CA ALA A 204 8.47 -5.20 13.05
C ALA A 204 7.55 -4.08 13.58
N SER A 205 6.92 -3.33 12.67
CA SER A 205 6.00 -2.24 12.99
C SER A 205 4.86 -2.20 11.98
N ASP A 206 3.79 -1.49 12.36
CA ASP A 206 2.69 -1.15 11.48
C ASP A 206 3.22 -0.27 10.33
N THR A 207 2.98 -0.70 9.10
CA THR A 207 3.45 -0.02 7.88
C THR A 207 2.25 0.32 7.03
N ILE A 208 2.08 1.62 6.72
CA ILE A 208 1.03 2.04 5.79
C ILE A 208 1.63 2.17 4.40
N VAL A 209 1.02 1.48 3.45
CA VAL A 209 1.42 1.45 2.06
C VAL A 209 0.34 2.03 1.17
N GLN A 210 0.73 2.43 -0.03
CA GLN A 210 -0.15 2.77 -1.13
C GLN A 210 -0.03 1.75 -2.26
N ILE A 211 -1.17 1.44 -2.91
CA ILE A 211 -1.23 0.49 -4.01
C ILE A 211 -0.85 1.20 -5.31
N LEU A 212 0.19 0.73 -6.00
CA LEU A 212 0.64 1.27 -7.28
C LEU A 212 0.09 0.51 -8.48
N ASP A 213 -0.15 -0.80 -8.31
CA ASP A 213 -0.66 -1.67 -9.36
C ASP A 213 -1.42 -2.87 -8.77
N ILE A 214 -2.32 -3.44 -9.56
CA ILE A 214 -3.08 -4.66 -9.23
C ILE A 214 -3.24 -5.54 -10.45
N GLU A 215 -2.96 -6.83 -10.27
CA GLU A 215 -3.09 -7.84 -11.30
C GLU A 215 -3.95 -9.01 -10.81
N ASN A 216 -4.82 -9.53 -11.66
CA ASN A 216 -5.55 -10.76 -11.40
C ASN A 216 -4.73 -11.94 -11.94
N LEU A 217 -4.26 -12.81 -11.05
CA LEU A 217 -3.46 -13.99 -11.39
C LEU A 217 -4.33 -15.19 -11.78
N SER A 218 -5.64 -15.15 -11.55
CA SER A 218 -6.57 -16.23 -11.83
C SER A 218 -7.14 -16.22 -13.25
N LYS A 219 -6.90 -15.13 -14.01
CA LYS A 219 -7.28 -15.03 -15.43
C LYS A 219 -6.03 -14.85 -16.27
N SER A 220 -6.02 -15.44 -17.46
CA SER A 220 -4.93 -15.19 -18.42
C SER A 220 -4.94 -13.71 -18.84
N ARG A 221 -3.77 -13.18 -19.24
CA ARG A 221 -3.69 -11.80 -19.76
C ARG A 221 -4.56 -11.64 -21.00
N TRP A 222 -4.62 -12.67 -21.84
CA TRP A 222 -5.39 -12.65 -23.06
C TRP A 222 -6.90 -12.63 -22.82
N GLU A 223 -7.39 -13.44 -21.87
CA GLU A 223 -8.79 -13.38 -21.42
C GLU A 223 -9.15 -11.98 -20.88
N GLN A 224 -8.26 -11.35 -20.12
CA GLN A 224 -8.49 -9.99 -19.61
C GLN A 224 -8.53 -8.94 -20.73
N VAL A 225 -7.69 -9.08 -21.77
CA VAL A 225 -7.75 -8.20 -22.95
C VAL A 225 -9.07 -8.38 -23.69
N GLU A 226 -9.47 -9.62 -23.99
CA GLU A 226 -10.72 -9.92 -24.68
C GLU A 226 -11.94 -9.36 -23.95
N GLU A 227 -11.97 -9.47 -22.61
CA GLU A 227 -13.04 -8.92 -21.77
C GLU A 227 -13.11 -7.39 -21.88
N LEU A 228 -11.97 -6.70 -21.79
CA LEU A 228 -11.92 -5.23 -21.94
C LEU A 228 -12.29 -4.76 -23.35
N GLU A 229 -11.89 -5.51 -24.39
CA GLU A 229 -12.26 -5.20 -25.78
C GLU A 229 -13.74 -5.45 -26.06
N ALA A 230 -14.32 -6.51 -25.48
CA ALA A 230 -15.75 -6.78 -25.59
C ALA A 230 -16.56 -5.64 -24.97
N ILE A 231 -16.15 -5.15 -23.78
CA ILE A 231 -16.76 -3.98 -23.14
C ILE A 231 -16.63 -2.74 -24.04
N ALA A 232 -15.46 -2.48 -24.60
CA ALA A 232 -15.24 -1.34 -25.50
C ALA A 232 -16.09 -1.41 -26.79
N ARG A 233 -16.41 -2.62 -27.26
CA ARG A 233 -17.30 -2.87 -28.41
C ARG A 233 -18.79 -2.92 -28.04
N GLY A 234 -19.15 -2.77 -26.77
CA GLY A 234 -20.54 -2.87 -26.30
C GLY A 234 -21.11 -4.29 -26.35
N GLU A 235 -20.25 -5.31 -26.39
CA GLU A 235 -20.62 -6.72 -26.37
C GLU A 235 -20.67 -7.23 -24.92
N GLU A 236 -21.80 -7.03 -24.26
CA GLU A 236 -22.00 -7.60 -22.93
C GLU A 236 -22.47 -9.06 -23.06
N LYS A 237 -21.73 -10.00 -22.46
CA LYS A 237 -22.14 -11.41 -22.45
C LYS A 237 -23.11 -11.65 -21.29
N ARG A 238 -24.40 -11.81 -21.56
CA ARG A 238 -25.39 -12.27 -20.57
C ARG A 238 -25.51 -13.79 -20.65
N GLY A 239 -24.65 -14.50 -19.90
CA GLY A 239 -24.60 -15.98 -19.92
C GLY A 239 -23.79 -16.52 -21.10
N ARG A 240 -24.37 -17.42 -21.91
CA ARG A 240 -23.76 -17.92 -23.16
C ARG A 240 -24.06 -17.03 -24.37
N GLU A 241 -24.89 -16.00 -24.20
CA GLU A 241 -25.35 -15.14 -25.27
C GLU A 241 -24.59 -13.81 -25.28
N ILE A 242 -24.13 -13.42 -26.47
CA ILE A 242 -23.53 -12.10 -26.72
C ILE A 242 -24.70 -11.14 -26.99
N VAL A 243 -24.99 -10.26 -26.05
CA VAL A 243 -25.98 -9.19 -26.24
C VAL A 243 -25.22 -7.98 -26.79
N ARG A 244 -25.48 -7.62 -28.05
CA ARG A 244 -24.98 -6.39 -28.65
C ARG A 244 -25.94 -5.27 -28.27
N LEU A 245 -25.50 -4.33 -27.44
CA LEU A 245 -26.27 -3.10 -27.23
C LEU A 245 -26.25 -2.29 -28.54
N PRO A 246 -27.40 -1.81 -29.04
CA PRO A 246 -27.41 -0.94 -30.20
C PRO A 246 -26.58 0.32 -29.92
N THR A 247 -25.47 0.47 -30.63
CA THR A 247 -24.76 1.74 -30.71
C THR A 247 -25.67 2.71 -31.47
N ALA A 248 -25.98 3.84 -30.83
CA ALA A 248 -26.79 4.90 -31.42
C ALA A 248 -26.12 5.44 -32.69
N ALA A 249 -26.52 4.89 -33.84
CA ALA A 249 -26.28 5.43 -35.16
C ALA A 249 -27.37 4.89 -36.11
N GLY A 250 -28.41 5.69 -36.31
CA GLY A 250 -29.26 5.61 -37.50
C GLY A 250 -30.64 4.96 -37.34
N GLU A 251 -31.64 5.84 -37.35
CA GLU A 251 -32.94 5.72 -38.06
C GLU A 251 -34.13 5.04 -37.37
N ASP A 252 -35.04 5.92 -36.95
CA ASP A 252 -36.49 5.91 -37.15
C ASP A 252 -37.29 4.65 -36.76
N ASN A 253 -37.96 4.75 -35.61
CA ASN A 253 -39.39 4.46 -35.58
C ASN A 253 -40.08 5.27 -34.48
N ASP A 254 -41.10 5.97 -34.92
CA ASP A 254 -41.99 6.84 -34.18
C ASP A 254 -42.68 6.09 -33.03
N ASN A 255 -42.67 6.70 -31.84
CA ASN A 255 -43.79 6.58 -30.92
C ASN A 255 -43.92 7.84 -30.09
N GLU A 256 -45.00 8.55 -30.38
CA GLU A 256 -45.48 9.76 -29.75
C GLU A 256 -45.77 9.52 -28.26
N ASN A 257 -45.19 10.36 -27.40
CA ASN A 257 -45.87 10.74 -26.16
C ASN A 257 -45.41 12.14 -25.72
N GLU A 258 -46.28 13.13 -25.92
CA GLU A 258 -46.15 14.48 -25.38
C GLU A 258 -46.48 14.49 -23.88
N ASN A 259 -45.54 14.92 -23.04
CA ASN A 259 -45.69 16.15 -22.21
C ASN A 259 -44.59 16.29 -21.14
N GLY A 260 -44.03 17.50 -21.03
CA GLY A 260 -43.57 18.06 -19.75
C GLY A 260 -42.07 18.34 -19.61
N VAL A 261 -41.65 19.50 -20.12
CA VAL A 261 -40.32 20.10 -20.08
C VAL A 261 -39.82 20.42 -18.66
N GLY A 262 -38.54 20.11 -18.39
CA GLY A 262 -37.76 20.57 -17.24
C GLY A 262 -36.26 20.31 -17.44
N THR A 263 -35.59 21.25 -18.10
CA THR A 263 -34.16 21.23 -18.48
C THR A 263 -33.21 21.21 -17.29
N GLY A 264 -32.32 20.20 -17.24
CA GLY A 264 -31.14 20.16 -16.39
C GLY A 264 -30.19 19.07 -16.88
N THR A 265 -29.08 19.47 -17.47
CA THR A 265 -28.00 18.63 -18.02
C THR A 265 -27.51 17.57 -17.02
N GLN A 266 -27.91 16.31 -17.21
CA GLN A 266 -27.39 15.16 -16.47
C GLN A 266 -26.32 14.45 -17.31
N PHE A 267 -25.10 14.48 -16.79
CA PHE A 267 -24.03 13.55 -17.15
C PHE A 267 -24.46 12.10 -16.83
N PRO A 268 -24.10 11.09 -17.64
CA PRO A 268 -24.46 9.71 -17.35
C PRO A 268 -23.49 9.14 -16.31
N THR A 269 -23.80 9.30 -15.02
CA THR A 269 -23.01 8.73 -13.91
C THR A 269 -23.72 7.63 -13.13
N GLN A 270 -24.88 7.14 -13.56
CA GLN A 270 -25.67 6.19 -12.76
C GLN A 270 -25.76 4.74 -13.31
N ALA A 271 -25.14 4.42 -14.45
CA ALA A 271 -25.10 3.04 -14.95
C ALA A 271 -23.97 2.16 -14.36
N SER A 272 -23.07 2.73 -13.55
CA SER A 272 -21.89 2.04 -13.02
C SER A 272 -22.08 1.41 -11.63
N ALA A 273 -23.22 1.66 -10.95
CA ALA A 273 -23.49 1.08 -9.64
C ALA A 273 -23.99 -0.38 -9.72
N GLN A 274 -24.78 -0.72 -10.74
CA GLN A 274 -25.35 -2.08 -10.89
C GLN A 274 -24.38 -3.10 -11.50
N HIS A 275 -23.31 -2.66 -12.19
CA HIS A 275 -22.31 -3.56 -12.78
C HIS A 275 -21.34 -4.14 -11.71
N ARG A 276 -21.10 -3.40 -10.62
CA ARG A 276 -20.16 -3.80 -9.56
C ARG A 276 -20.62 -5.01 -8.74
N GLU A 277 -21.92 -5.25 -8.60
CA GLU A 277 -22.42 -6.34 -7.75
C GLU A 277 -22.42 -7.71 -8.46
N ARG A 278 -22.54 -7.75 -9.80
CA ARG A 278 -22.55 -9.02 -10.56
C ARG A 278 -21.14 -9.55 -10.88
N GLU A 279 -20.18 -8.67 -11.15
CA GLU A 279 -18.75 -9.06 -11.29
C GLU A 279 -18.13 -9.45 -9.95
N GLY A 280 -18.62 -8.86 -8.86
CA GLY A 280 -18.16 -9.17 -7.49
C GLY A 280 -18.31 -10.63 -7.08
N ASN A 281 -19.08 -11.46 -7.81
CA ASN A 281 -19.20 -12.89 -7.51
C ASN A 281 -18.14 -13.75 -8.24
N LYS A 282 -17.62 -13.30 -9.39
CA LYS A 282 -16.46 -13.95 -10.07
C LYS A 282 -15.14 -13.56 -9.42
N ASP A 283 -15.04 -12.34 -8.91
CA ASP A 283 -13.85 -11.85 -8.20
C ASP A 283 -13.67 -12.48 -6.81
N ARG A 284 -14.67 -13.18 -6.26
CA ARG A 284 -14.56 -13.85 -4.95
C ARG A 284 -13.52 -14.98 -4.92
N ASN A 285 -13.22 -15.57 -6.08
CA ASN A 285 -12.28 -16.69 -6.20
C ASN A 285 -10.97 -16.28 -6.90
N SER A 286 -10.76 -14.99 -7.20
CA SER A 286 -9.51 -14.55 -7.82
C SER A 286 -8.42 -14.24 -6.80
N THR A 287 -7.20 -14.63 -7.15
CA THR A 287 -5.97 -14.26 -6.42
C THR A 287 -5.36 -13.04 -7.09
N HIS A 288 -5.07 -12.00 -6.29
CA HIS A 288 -4.47 -10.78 -6.79
C HIS A 288 -3.01 -10.63 -6.38
N LYS A 289 -2.24 -10.04 -7.30
CA LYS A 289 -0.90 -9.51 -7.03
C LYS A 289 -0.99 -8.00 -6.98
N LEU A 290 -0.41 -7.39 -5.96
CA LEU A 290 -0.34 -5.95 -5.78
C LEU A 290 1.11 -5.48 -5.87
N LEU A 291 1.34 -4.30 -6.44
CA LEU A 291 2.57 -3.54 -6.22
C LEU A 291 2.29 -2.51 -5.11
N LEU A 292 3.00 -2.62 -4.00
CA LEU A 292 2.82 -1.78 -2.82
C LEU A 292 4.00 -0.82 -2.67
N GLN A 293 3.76 0.38 -2.16
CA GLN A 293 4.80 1.37 -1.87
C GLN A 293 4.63 1.96 -0.48
N ASP A 294 5.69 2.04 0.31
CA ASP A 294 5.68 2.72 1.61
C ASP A 294 5.85 4.25 1.48
N CYS A 295 5.83 4.98 2.61
CA CYS A 295 6.04 6.42 2.62
C CYS A 295 7.49 6.87 2.33
N GLN A 296 8.47 5.96 2.29
CA GLN A 296 9.83 6.24 1.80
C GLN A 296 9.98 6.01 0.30
N GLY A 297 8.93 5.50 -0.35
CA GLY A 297 8.93 5.19 -1.77
C GLY A 297 9.47 3.80 -2.10
N GLN A 298 9.80 2.98 -1.10
CA GLN A 298 10.23 1.60 -1.32
C GLN A 298 9.04 0.76 -1.80
N THR A 299 9.27 -0.04 -2.84
CA THR A 299 8.24 -0.88 -3.45
C THR A 299 8.43 -2.35 -3.12
N VAL A 300 7.33 -3.07 -2.99
CA VAL A 300 7.33 -4.52 -2.76
C VAL A 300 6.09 -5.13 -3.38
N TYR A 301 6.21 -6.36 -3.89
CA TYR A 301 5.03 -7.09 -4.33
C TYR A 301 4.27 -7.65 -3.12
N GLY A 302 2.95 -7.67 -3.20
CA GLY A 302 2.08 -8.41 -2.30
C GLY A 302 1.28 -9.45 -3.07
N ILE A 303 1.05 -10.61 -2.47
CA ILE A 303 0.17 -11.64 -3.02
C ILE A 303 -0.93 -11.94 -2.01
N GLU A 304 -2.17 -11.96 -2.49
CA GLU A 304 -3.36 -12.32 -1.72
C GLU A 304 -3.34 -13.81 -1.35
N LEU A 305 -2.87 -14.13 -0.14
CA LEU A 305 -2.81 -15.51 0.37
C LEU A 305 -4.18 -15.98 0.87
N LYS A 306 -4.91 -15.07 1.52
CA LYS A 306 -6.31 -15.27 1.92
C LYS A 306 -7.12 -14.08 1.43
N ARG A 307 -8.38 -14.33 1.09
CA ARG A 307 -9.26 -13.31 0.54
C ARG A 307 -9.33 -12.09 1.44
N VAL A 308 -8.90 -10.93 0.96
CA VAL A 308 -9.03 -9.65 1.67
C VAL A 308 -10.15 -8.85 1.02
N ASP A 309 -11.12 -8.44 1.83
CA ASP A 309 -12.22 -7.61 1.36
C ASP A 309 -11.70 -6.33 0.70
N ARG A 310 -12.36 -5.94 -0.41
CA ARG A 310 -12.02 -4.78 -1.25
C ARG A 310 -10.77 -4.90 -2.12
N ILE A 311 -10.03 -6.01 -2.06
CA ILE A 311 -9.00 -6.31 -3.06
C ILE A 311 -9.65 -6.89 -4.32
N GLY A 312 -9.46 -6.23 -5.45
CA GLY A 312 -10.04 -6.64 -6.72
C GLY A 312 -9.85 -5.60 -7.81
N ILE A 313 -9.76 -6.06 -9.05
CA ILE A 313 -9.52 -5.23 -10.23
C ILE A 313 -10.52 -4.07 -10.37
N THR A 314 -11.79 -4.30 -10.03
CA THR A 314 -12.87 -3.32 -10.18
C THR A 314 -13.13 -2.52 -8.89
N THR A 315 -12.61 -3.02 -7.76
CA THR A 315 -12.89 -2.52 -6.41
C THR A 315 -11.75 -1.71 -5.82
N THR A 316 -10.51 -2.09 -6.12
CA THR A 316 -9.28 -1.45 -5.62
C THR A 316 -8.92 -0.27 -6.50
N PHE A 317 -8.60 0.86 -5.88
CA PHE A 317 -8.12 2.04 -6.58
C PHE A 317 -6.60 2.16 -6.52
N ILE A 318 -6.01 2.78 -7.55
CA ILE A 318 -4.58 3.11 -7.51
C ILE A 318 -4.34 4.32 -6.62
N GLY A 319 -3.31 4.21 -5.79
CA GLY A 319 -3.02 5.11 -4.68
C GLY A 319 -3.90 4.85 -3.45
N GLU A 320 -4.71 3.79 -3.42
CA GLU A 320 -5.48 3.41 -2.23
C GLU A 320 -4.55 3.01 -1.09
N LYS A 321 -4.88 3.42 0.14
CA LYS A 321 -4.04 3.21 1.32
C LYS A 321 -4.42 1.91 2.01
N MET A 322 -3.41 1.16 2.42
CA MET A 322 -3.55 -0.10 3.16
C MET A 322 -2.60 -0.12 4.34
N LEU A 323 -3.09 -0.56 5.49
CA LEU A 323 -2.30 -0.82 6.68
C LEU A 323 -1.86 -2.30 6.68
N LEU A 324 -0.55 -2.50 6.75
CA LEU A 324 0.08 -3.79 7.07
C LEU A 324 0.44 -3.77 8.55
N LYS A 325 -0.20 -4.62 9.36
CA LYS A 325 0.06 -4.68 10.80
C LYS A 325 1.42 -5.27 11.10
N THR A 326 1.94 -4.92 12.26
CA THR A 326 3.06 -5.61 12.90
C THR A 326 2.80 -7.12 12.89
N GLY A 327 3.80 -7.90 12.49
CA GLY A 327 3.66 -9.35 12.33
C GLY A 327 3.25 -9.82 10.93
N THR A 328 2.88 -8.92 10.01
CA THR A 328 2.62 -9.29 8.59
C THR A 328 3.82 -10.03 8.02
N VAL A 329 3.57 -11.16 7.35
CA VAL A 329 4.62 -12.01 6.80
C VAL A 329 5.09 -11.49 5.45
N VAL A 330 6.39 -11.44 5.25
CA VAL A 330 7.06 -11.22 3.97
C VAL A 330 7.91 -12.44 3.67
N ALA A 331 7.58 -13.16 2.61
CA ALA A 331 8.28 -14.37 2.20
C ALA A 331 8.93 -14.15 0.83
N ARG A 332 10.22 -14.43 0.73
CA ARG A 332 11.02 -14.28 -0.52
C ARG A 332 10.77 -12.93 -1.22
N GLY A 333 10.79 -11.85 -0.46
CA GLY A 333 10.60 -10.51 -1.00
C GLY A 333 9.16 -10.12 -1.34
N THR A 334 8.16 -10.92 -0.95
CA THR A 334 6.75 -10.68 -1.25
C THR A 334 5.92 -10.64 0.04
N VAL A 335 5.06 -9.63 0.18
CA VAL A 335 4.13 -9.51 1.31
C VAL A 335 3.00 -10.53 1.16
N MET A 336 2.79 -11.35 2.17
CA MET A 336 1.70 -12.32 2.22
C MET A 336 0.46 -11.65 2.79
N LEU A 337 -0.48 -11.29 1.92
CA LEU A 337 -1.66 -10.52 2.31
C LEU A 337 -2.75 -11.45 2.82
N GLU A 338 -3.21 -11.18 4.05
CA GLU A 338 -4.34 -11.88 4.65
C GLU A 338 -5.17 -10.93 5.54
N PRO A 339 -6.48 -11.22 5.76
CA PRO A 339 -7.38 -10.32 6.50
C PRO A 339 -6.97 -10.05 7.94
N ALA A 340 -6.21 -10.96 8.55
CA ALA A 340 -5.78 -10.82 9.94
C ALA A 340 -4.78 -9.66 10.12
N THR A 341 -3.98 -9.39 9.09
CA THR A 341 -2.82 -8.48 9.16
C THR A 341 -2.93 -7.30 8.21
N CYS A 342 -3.85 -7.31 7.24
CA CYS A 342 -3.97 -6.29 6.22
C CYS A 342 -5.34 -5.60 6.26
N PHE A 343 -5.35 -4.26 6.26
CA PHE A 343 -6.59 -3.45 6.34
C PHE A 343 -6.60 -2.34 5.29
N VAL A 344 -7.59 -2.35 4.41
CA VAL A 344 -7.77 -1.30 3.41
C VAL A 344 -8.35 -0.04 4.07
N LEU A 345 -7.55 1.03 4.12
CA LEU A 345 -7.94 2.33 4.70
C LEU A 345 -8.75 3.18 3.70
N GLY A 346 -8.63 2.91 2.40
CA GLY A 346 -9.33 3.62 1.34
C GLY A 346 -8.54 4.79 0.75
N GLY A 347 -9.25 5.69 0.08
CA GLY A 347 -8.66 6.76 -0.72
C GLY A 347 -8.20 6.31 -2.10
N LYS A 348 -7.70 7.26 -2.88
CA LYS A 348 -7.08 7.04 -4.19
C LYS A 348 -6.32 8.28 -4.61
N VAL A 349 -5.28 8.11 -5.42
CA VAL A 349 -4.63 9.24 -6.10
C VAL A 349 -5.28 9.37 -7.47
N GLU A 350 -6.16 10.35 -7.64
CA GLU A 350 -7.04 10.46 -8.82
C GLU A 350 -6.28 10.40 -10.16
N ALA A 351 -5.17 11.13 -10.25
CA ALA A 351 -4.35 11.14 -11.45
C ALA A 351 -3.77 9.74 -11.78
N TRP A 352 -3.32 9.01 -10.76
CA TRP A 352 -2.76 7.67 -10.94
C TRP A 352 -3.83 6.65 -11.30
N ASN A 353 -4.97 6.69 -10.60
CA ASN A 353 -6.08 5.80 -10.88
C ASN A 353 -6.63 5.99 -12.30
N LYS A 354 -6.79 7.25 -12.73
CA LYS A 354 -7.20 7.57 -14.10
C LYS A 354 -6.20 7.03 -15.13
N ALA A 355 -4.92 7.37 -14.97
CA ALA A 355 -3.87 6.91 -15.89
C ALA A 355 -3.75 5.37 -15.93
N TRP A 356 -3.92 4.71 -14.79
CA TRP A 356 -3.92 3.27 -14.72
C TRP A 356 -5.06 2.65 -15.50
N LEU A 357 -6.30 3.13 -15.31
CA LEU A 357 -7.49 2.66 -16.02
C LEU A 357 -7.36 2.86 -17.54
N GLU A 358 -6.96 4.06 -17.97
CA GLU A 358 -6.81 4.41 -19.39
C GLU A 358 -5.70 3.58 -20.07
N GLY A 359 -4.59 3.33 -19.37
CA GLY A 359 -3.46 2.58 -19.92
C GLY A 359 -3.55 1.05 -19.75
N ARG A 360 -4.54 0.53 -19.03
CA ARG A 360 -4.58 -0.89 -18.63
C ARG A 360 -4.64 -1.83 -19.81
N LEU A 361 -5.51 -1.55 -20.79
CA LEU A 361 -5.68 -2.39 -21.97
C LEU A 361 -4.38 -2.50 -22.78
N ALA A 362 -3.69 -1.38 -22.97
CA ALA A 362 -2.42 -1.34 -23.69
C ALA A 362 -1.34 -2.17 -22.98
N ARG A 363 -1.18 -2.00 -21.66
CA ARG A 363 -0.22 -2.79 -20.86
C ARG A 363 -0.54 -4.30 -20.90
N LEU A 364 -1.81 -4.67 -20.82
CA LEU A 364 -2.21 -6.08 -20.87
C LEU A 364 -1.91 -6.71 -22.23
N ARG A 365 -2.14 -5.99 -23.34
CA ARG A 365 -1.80 -6.45 -24.69
C ARG A 365 -0.29 -6.65 -24.86
N GLU A 366 0.50 -5.66 -24.47
CA GLU A 366 1.96 -5.72 -24.56
C GLU A 366 2.55 -6.94 -23.81
N VAL A 367 2.05 -7.20 -22.60
CA VAL A 367 2.46 -8.37 -21.82
C VAL A 367 1.95 -9.67 -22.45
N ALA A 368 0.72 -9.71 -22.98
CA ALA A 368 0.15 -10.90 -23.61
C ALA A 368 0.88 -11.31 -24.90
N GLU A 369 1.38 -10.33 -25.66
CA GLU A 369 2.12 -10.53 -26.91
C GLU A 369 3.61 -10.92 -26.68
N GLY A 370 4.04 -11.05 -25.43
CA GLY A 370 5.41 -11.44 -25.08
C GLY A 370 6.41 -10.28 -25.05
N GLY A 371 5.93 -9.02 -25.05
CA GLY A 371 6.76 -7.82 -25.02
C GLY A 371 7.29 -7.43 -23.64
N GLY A 372 6.93 -8.14 -22.57
CA GLY A 372 7.31 -7.80 -21.19
C GLY A 372 8.25 -8.83 -20.56
N HIS A 373 9.56 -8.63 -20.69
CA HIS A 373 10.58 -9.27 -19.85
C HIS A 373 11.37 -8.23 -19.07
#